data_AF-A0A1V4WTD4-F1
#
_entry.id   AF-A0A1V4WTD4-F1
#
_cell.length_a   1.000
_cell.length_b   1.000
_cell.length_c   1.000
_cell.angle_alpha   90.00
_cell.angle_beta   90.00
_cell.angle_gamma   90.00
#
_symmetry.space_group_name_H-M   'P 1'
#
loop_
_entity.id
_entity.type
_entity.pdbx_description
1 polymer ?
#
loop_
_entity_poly.entity_id
_entity_poly.type
_entity_poly.pdbx_seq_one_letter_code
_entity_poly.pdbx_strand_id
1 'polypeptide(L)'
;MYVAVPIVMLSSLGILKLVEKARVYGDAAIGIVSSLGISVGILLASAAGGFNIDLFSYLFGNILAISGAEVVTSILLSMVLIAIISLFYHELLAITFDEESAKAIGIKTKAINTILVLLTSLTVVLAMRVVGIMLISALLILPPVTALQITRGFRKTILTASLAGVLSVVLGVFISFTADLPTGATIVVVNFLFFVCAFAINTRKHRSLDRDRDKVQGV
;
A
#
# COMPACT_ATOMS: atom_id res chain seq x y z
N MET A 1 -14.75 1.93 14.16
CA MET A 1 -14.92 1.68 12.71
C MET A 1 -16.01 2.54 12.10
N TYR A 2 -17.20 2.63 12.69
CA TYR A 2 -18.33 3.40 12.15
C TYR A 2 -18.02 4.86 11.82
N VAL A 3 -17.19 5.54 12.61
CA VAL A 3 -16.80 6.94 12.36
C VAL A 3 -15.58 7.04 11.43
N ALA A 4 -14.60 6.15 11.57
CA ALA A 4 -13.36 6.20 10.81
C ALA A 4 -13.55 5.91 9.31
N VAL A 5 -14.35 4.90 8.95
CA VAL A 5 -14.61 4.51 7.57
C VAL A 5 -15.18 5.66 6.73
N PRO A 6 -16.30 6.31 7.12
CA PRO A 6 -16.87 7.39 6.30
C PRO A 6 -15.94 8.60 6.22
N ILE A 7 -15.22 8.96 7.31
CA ILE A 7 -14.25 10.05 7.28
C ILE A 7 -13.14 9.76 6.28
N VAL A 8 -12.54 8.57 6.33
CA VAL A 8 -11.44 8.20 5.43
C VAL A 8 -11.92 8.06 3.99
N MET A 9 -13.13 7.54 3.75
CA MET A 9 -13.73 7.50 2.42
C MET A 9 -13.94 8.92 1.87
N LEU A 10 -14.53 9.83 2.64
CA LEU A 10 -14.72 11.23 2.25
C LEU A 10 -13.38 11.91 1.96
N SER A 11 -12.38 11.73 2.83
CA SER A 11 -11.03 12.24 2.63
C SER A 11 -10.39 11.69 1.37
N SER A 12 -10.50 10.39 1.10
CA SER A 12 -9.94 9.75 -0.09
C SER A 12 -10.58 10.28 -1.39
N LEU A 13 -11.90 10.51 -1.38
CA LEU A 13 -12.60 11.16 -2.50
C LEU A 13 -12.21 12.63 -2.64
N GLY A 14 -11.97 13.32 -1.51
CA GLY A 14 -11.44 14.68 -1.48
C GLY A 14 -10.08 14.78 -2.14
N ILE A 15 -9.16 13.88 -1.79
CA ILE A 15 -7.82 13.77 -2.41
C ILE A 15 -7.97 13.53 -3.92
N LEU A 16 -8.77 12.54 -4.32
CA LEU A 16 -8.99 12.24 -5.74
C LEU A 16 -9.52 13.46 -6.51
N LYS A 17 -10.50 14.19 -5.96
CA LYS A 17 -11.02 15.41 -6.58
C LYS A 17 -9.99 16.53 -6.64
N LEU A 18 -9.12 16.66 -5.65
CA LEU A 18 -8.08 17.69 -5.62
C LEU A 18 -7.03 17.43 -6.72
N VAL A 19 -6.65 16.17 -6.90
CA VAL A 19 -5.75 15.75 -7.99
C VAL A 19 -6.41 15.98 -9.35
N GLU A 20 -7.66 15.53 -9.54
CA GLU A 20 -8.32 15.62 -10.85
C GLU A 20 -8.72 17.05 -11.26
N LYS A 21 -9.29 17.84 -10.33
CA LYS A 21 -9.88 19.15 -10.66
C LYS A 21 -8.96 20.32 -10.38
N ALA A 22 -8.23 20.29 -9.27
CA ALA A 22 -7.33 21.38 -8.90
C ALA A 22 -5.92 21.20 -9.48
N ARG A 23 -5.66 20.10 -10.20
CA ARG A 23 -4.35 19.74 -10.78
C ARG A 23 -3.21 19.83 -9.76
N VAL A 24 -3.53 19.56 -8.49
CA VAL A 24 -2.54 19.49 -7.41
C VAL A 24 -1.82 18.16 -7.53
N TYR A 25 -0.50 18.15 -7.37
CA TYR A 25 0.29 16.93 -7.32
C TYR A 25 -0.25 15.99 -6.22
N GLY A 26 -0.31 14.69 -6.50
CA GLY A 26 -0.86 13.69 -5.58
C GLY A 26 -0.27 13.78 -4.18
N ASP A 27 1.06 13.91 -4.07
CA ASP A 27 1.76 14.00 -2.79
C ASP A 27 1.37 15.27 -2.01
N ALA A 28 1.19 16.40 -2.70
CA ALA A 28 0.73 17.64 -2.08
C ALA A 28 -0.71 17.52 -1.59
N ALA A 29 -1.60 16.87 -2.37
CA ALA A 29 -2.98 16.63 -1.96
C ALA A 29 -3.05 15.75 -0.70
N ILE A 30 -2.24 14.70 -0.64
CA ILE A 30 -2.11 13.83 0.55
C ILE A 30 -1.60 14.65 1.74
N GLY A 31 -0.59 15.51 1.56
CA GLY A 31 -0.02 16.36 2.61
C GLY A 31 -1.03 17.36 3.18
N ILE A 32 -1.81 18.03 2.31
CA ILE A 32 -2.86 18.99 2.70
C ILE A 32 -3.93 18.29 3.54
N VAL A 33 -4.49 17.18 3.04
CA VAL A 33 -5.58 16.46 3.72
C VAL A 33 -5.10 15.81 5.02
N SER A 34 -3.86 15.29 5.05
CA SER A 34 -3.28 14.72 6.27
C SER A 34 -3.05 15.78 7.34
N SER A 35 -2.49 16.94 6.97
CA SER A 35 -2.27 18.05 7.90
C SER A 35 -3.58 18.55 8.50
N LEU A 36 -4.60 18.73 7.65
CA LEU A 36 -5.94 19.09 8.11
C LEU A 36 -6.54 18.03 9.04
N GLY A 37 -6.45 16.75 8.66
CA GLY A 37 -6.99 15.64 9.44
C GLY A 37 -6.37 15.53 10.83
N ILE A 38 -5.05 15.67 10.93
CA ILE A 38 -4.34 15.66 12.23
C ILE A 38 -4.74 16.89 13.06
N SER A 39 -4.72 18.09 12.47
CA SER A 39 -5.09 19.31 13.19
C SER A 39 -6.53 19.26 13.72
N VAL A 40 -7.49 18.85 12.90
CA VAL A 40 -8.89 18.68 13.31
C VAL A 40 -9.02 17.60 14.38
N GLY A 41 -8.32 16.47 14.22
CA GLY A 41 -8.31 15.39 15.21
C GLY A 41 -7.81 15.84 16.59
N ILE A 42 -6.72 16.62 16.62
CA ILE A 42 -6.16 17.18 17.86
C ILE A 42 -7.13 18.19 18.50
N LEU A 43 -7.75 19.07 17.72
CA LEU A 43 -8.74 20.03 18.23
C LEU A 43 -9.95 19.33 18.86
N LEU A 44 -10.48 18.29 18.19
CA LEU A 44 -11.58 17.49 18.72
C LEU A 44 -11.21 16.73 19.99
N ALA A 45 -10.01 16.12 20.02
CA ALA A 45 -9.52 15.41 21.21
C ALA A 45 -9.30 16.35 22.40
N SER A 46 -8.78 17.56 22.15
CA SER A 46 -8.63 18.60 23.16
C SER A 46 -9.99 19.05 23.71
N ALA A 47 -10.97 19.27 22.83
CA ALA A 47 -12.33 19.64 23.23
C ALA A 47 -13.07 18.53 24.01
N ALA A 48 -12.74 17.27 23.77
CA ALA A 48 -13.32 16.12 24.47
C ALA A 48 -12.77 15.86 25.88
N GLY A 49 -11.88 16.72 26.39
CA GLY A 49 -11.41 16.67 27.78
C GLY A 49 -10.17 15.81 28.00
N GLY A 50 -9.42 15.45 26.95
CA GLY A 50 -8.07 14.89 27.09
C GLY A 50 -7.73 13.76 26.11
N PHE A 51 -6.43 13.60 25.88
CA PHE A 51 -5.84 12.65 24.94
C PHE A 51 -5.66 11.25 25.57
N ASN A 52 -6.76 10.55 25.88
CA ASN A 52 -6.72 9.16 26.40
C ASN A 52 -6.61 8.12 25.27
N ILE A 53 -5.70 8.32 24.32
CA ILE A 53 -5.49 7.41 23.20
C ILE A 53 -4.10 6.79 23.35
N ASP A 54 -4.04 5.46 23.45
CA ASP A 54 -2.78 4.72 23.36
C ASP A 54 -2.28 4.75 21.91
N LEU A 55 -1.51 5.79 21.58
CA LEU A 55 -0.90 5.97 20.27
C LEU A 55 0.01 4.79 19.91
N PHE A 56 0.72 4.20 20.87
CA PHE A 56 1.61 3.07 20.62
C PHE A 56 0.81 1.85 20.15
N SER A 57 -0.34 1.58 20.77
CA SER A 57 -1.24 0.51 20.33
C SER A 57 -1.73 0.72 18.88
N TYR A 58 -2.00 1.95 18.46
CA TYR A 58 -2.40 2.24 17.06
C TYR A 58 -1.23 2.20 16.07
N LEU A 59 -0.04 2.62 16.47
CA LEU A 59 1.15 2.64 15.61
C LEU A 59 1.66 1.22 15.33
N PHE A 60 1.69 0.37 16.36
CA PHE A 60 2.27 -0.98 16.32
C PHE A 60 1.23 -2.09 16.16
N GLY A 61 -0.03 -1.85 16.52
CA GLY A 61 -1.09 -2.86 16.48
C GLY A 61 -0.83 -4.04 17.42
N ASN A 62 -1.68 -5.06 17.34
CA ASN A 62 -1.43 -6.35 17.95
C ASN A 62 -1.97 -7.47 17.05
N ILE A 63 -1.12 -7.93 16.12
CA ILE A 63 -1.44 -9.03 15.20
C ILE A 63 -1.85 -10.31 15.93
N LEU A 64 -1.33 -10.54 17.14
CA LEU A 64 -1.60 -11.75 17.93
C LEU A 64 -2.99 -11.74 18.56
N ALA A 65 -3.58 -10.57 18.76
CA ALA A 65 -4.88 -10.39 19.40
C ALA A 65 -6.03 -10.22 18.41
N ILE A 66 -5.87 -10.70 17.18
CA ILE A 66 -6.90 -10.59 16.14
C ILE A 66 -8.14 -11.42 16.49
N SER A 67 -9.32 -10.82 16.36
CA SER A 67 -10.59 -11.50 16.58
C SER A 67 -11.04 -12.29 15.34
N GLY A 68 -11.83 -13.34 15.54
CA GLY A 68 -12.39 -14.13 14.41
C GLY A 68 -13.23 -13.28 13.45
N ALA A 69 -13.94 -12.27 13.95
CA ALA A 69 -14.69 -11.34 13.12
C ALA A 69 -13.77 -10.51 12.20
N GLU A 70 -12.64 -10.03 12.71
CA GLU A 70 -11.65 -9.30 11.91
C GLU A 70 -11.04 -10.20 10.82
N VAL A 71 -10.78 -11.47 11.11
CA VAL A 71 -10.34 -12.46 10.12
C VAL A 71 -11.37 -12.62 9.00
N VAL A 72 -12.64 -12.86 9.34
CA VAL A 72 -13.71 -13.06 8.35
C VAL A 72 -13.89 -11.82 7.48
N THR A 73 -13.91 -10.63 8.07
CA THR A 73 -14.02 -9.37 7.31
C THR A 73 -12.83 -9.15 6.37
N SER A 74 -11.62 -9.53 6.80
CA SER A 74 -10.41 -9.41 5.98
C SER A 74 -10.41 -10.39 4.81
N ILE A 75 -10.88 -11.63 5.02
CA ILE A 75 -11.04 -12.63 3.96
C ILE A 75 -12.08 -12.15 2.93
N LEU A 76 -13.23 -11.66 3.40
CA LEU A 76 -14.30 -11.20 2.53
C LEU A 76 -13.85 -9.98 1.69
N LEU A 77 -13.15 -9.04 2.31
CA LEU A 77 -12.58 -7.90 1.61
C LEU A 77 -11.50 -8.31 0.59
N SER A 78 -10.63 -9.24 0.95
CA SER A 78 -9.60 -9.77 0.05
C SER A 78 -10.22 -10.42 -1.20
N MET A 79 -11.29 -11.21 -1.02
CA MET A 79 -12.03 -11.79 -2.15
C MET A 79 -12.63 -10.71 -3.05
N VAL A 80 -13.22 -9.66 -2.48
CA VAL A 80 -13.77 -8.53 -3.25
C VAL A 80 -12.68 -7.80 -4.03
N LEU A 81 -11.52 -7.55 -3.41
CA LEU A 81 -10.38 -6.93 -4.08
C LEU A 81 -9.87 -7.77 -5.25
N ILE A 82 -9.67 -9.07 -5.05
CA ILE A 82 -9.22 -9.99 -6.10
C ILE A 82 -10.24 -10.03 -7.25
N ALA A 83 -11.54 -10.09 -6.93
CA ALA A 83 -12.60 -10.07 -7.94
C ALA A 83 -12.58 -8.79 -8.78
N ILE A 84 -12.45 -7.61 -8.13
CA ILE A 84 -12.41 -6.33 -8.83
C ILE A 84 -11.14 -6.17 -9.66
N ILE A 85 -9.97 -6.54 -9.12
CA ILE A 85 -8.71 -6.50 -9.88
C ILE A 85 -8.78 -7.44 -11.09
N SER A 86 -9.38 -8.62 -10.95
CA SER A 86 -9.54 -9.56 -12.05
C SER A 86 -10.55 -9.08 -13.09
N LEU A 87 -11.65 -8.46 -12.66
CA LEU A 87 -12.70 -7.95 -13.55
C LEU A 87 -12.20 -6.75 -14.37
N PHE A 88 -11.54 -5.79 -13.72
CA PHE A 88 -11.03 -4.57 -14.34
C PHE A 88 -9.57 -4.67 -14.78
N TYR A 89 -9.05 -5.88 -14.95
CA TYR A 89 -7.62 -6.11 -15.22
C TYR A 89 -7.11 -5.31 -16.44
N HIS A 90 -7.88 -5.32 -17.53
CA HIS A 90 -7.49 -4.67 -18.78
C HIS A 90 -7.53 -3.15 -18.68
N GLU A 91 -8.54 -2.62 -17.99
CA GLU A 91 -8.70 -1.19 -17.77
C GLU A 91 -7.66 -0.65 -16.80
N LEU A 92 -7.34 -1.39 -15.73
CA LEU A 92 -6.26 -1.05 -14.80
C LEU A 92 -4.92 -0.98 -15.52
N LEU A 93 -4.65 -1.94 -16.40
CA LEU A 93 -3.45 -1.95 -17.22
C LEU A 93 -3.42 -0.73 -18.15
N ALA A 94 -4.51 -0.45 -18.86
CA ALA A 94 -4.59 0.70 -19.78
C ALA A 94 -4.37 2.03 -19.05
N ILE A 95 -5.04 2.24 -17.91
CA ILE A 95 -4.91 3.44 -17.08
C ILE A 95 -3.47 3.61 -16.56
N THR A 96 -2.80 2.52 -16.19
CA THR A 96 -1.43 2.57 -15.68
C THR A 96 -0.40 2.95 -16.76
N PHE A 97 -0.65 2.56 -18.02
CA PHE A 97 0.23 2.91 -19.14
C PHE A 97 0.04 4.35 -19.60
N ASP A 98 -1.20 4.73 -19.86
CA ASP A 98 -1.56 6.09 -20.24
C ASP A 98 -3.07 6.32 -19.99
N GLU A 99 -3.37 7.19 -19.04
CA GLU A 99 -4.75 7.55 -18.70
C GLU A 99 -5.44 8.33 -19.83
N GLU A 100 -4.73 9.15 -20.60
CA GLU A 100 -5.34 9.90 -21.72
C GLU A 100 -5.71 8.96 -22.87
N SER A 101 -4.81 8.04 -23.23
CA SER A 101 -5.11 6.99 -24.20
C SER A 101 -6.26 6.08 -23.75
N ALA A 102 -6.31 5.70 -22.46
CA ALA A 102 -7.41 4.90 -21.91
C ALA A 102 -8.77 5.64 -22.04
N LYS A 103 -8.80 6.95 -21.78
CA LYS A 103 -10.00 7.79 -22.00
C LYS A 103 -10.40 7.82 -23.48
N ALA A 104 -9.44 7.92 -24.39
CA ALA A 104 -9.70 7.99 -25.83
C ALA A 104 -10.36 6.72 -26.38
N ILE A 105 -10.02 5.54 -25.84
CA ILE A 105 -10.64 4.25 -26.21
C ILE A 105 -11.94 3.95 -25.45
N GLY A 106 -12.51 4.92 -24.73
CA GLY A 106 -13.82 4.82 -24.07
C GLY A 106 -13.81 4.23 -22.66
N ILE A 107 -12.63 4.02 -22.04
CA ILE A 107 -12.55 3.55 -20.65
C ILE A 107 -12.99 4.68 -19.71
N LYS A 108 -13.92 4.37 -18.80
CA LYS A 108 -14.39 5.29 -17.76
C LYS A 108 -13.37 5.41 -16.63
N THR A 109 -12.20 6.01 -16.91
CA THR A 109 -11.06 6.06 -15.96
C THR A 109 -11.46 6.65 -14.60
N LYS A 110 -12.30 7.70 -14.58
CA LYS A 110 -12.82 8.30 -13.34
C LYS A 110 -13.56 7.31 -12.45
N ALA A 111 -14.39 6.45 -13.05
CA ALA A 111 -15.15 5.46 -12.29
C ALA A 111 -14.21 4.42 -11.67
N ILE A 112 -13.22 3.97 -12.43
CA ILE A 112 -12.24 2.97 -12.00
C ILE A 112 -11.34 3.54 -10.90
N ASN A 113 -10.80 4.75 -11.09
CA ASN A 113 -10.02 5.44 -10.06
C ASN A 113 -10.85 5.67 -8.79
N THR A 114 -12.13 6.03 -8.91
CA THR A 114 -13.01 6.18 -7.74
C THR A 114 -13.21 4.86 -6.99
N ILE A 115 -13.47 3.76 -7.71
CA ILE A 115 -13.61 2.43 -7.13
C ILE A 115 -12.32 2.01 -6.42
N LEU A 116 -11.17 2.19 -7.07
CA LEU A 116 -9.87 1.84 -6.48
C LEU A 116 -9.56 2.65 -5.24
N VAL A 117 -9.79 3.97 -5.26
CA VAL A 117 -9.51 4.84 -4.11
C VAL A 117 -10.41 4.46 -2.92
N LEU A 118 -11.69 4.17 -3.16
CA LEU A 118 -12.62 3.72 -2.12
C LEU A 118 -12.27 2.35 -1.56
N LEU A 119 -11.92 1.39 -2.41
CA LEU A 119 -11.49 0.06 -1.98
C LEU A 119 -10.17 0.11 -1.20
N THR A 120 -9.21 0.89 -1.69
CA THR A 120 -7.92 1.06 -1.03
C THR A 120 -8.11 1.71 0.33
N SER A 121 -8.91 2.79 0.41
CA SER A 121 -9.15 3.48 1.68
C SER A 121 -9.90 2.60 2.69
N LEU A 122 -10.88 1.81 2.24
CA LEU A 122 -11.54 0.81 3.07
C LEU A 122 -10.58 -0.27 3.57
N THR A 123 -9.72 -0.79 2.68
CA THR A 123 -8.72 -1.81 3.00
C THR A 123 -7.72 -1.32 4.04
N VAL A 124 -7.23 -0.10 3.87
CA VAL A 124 -6.29 0.52 4.82
C VAL A 124 -6.92 0.69 6.19
N VAL A 125 -8.16 1.21 6.29
CA VAL A 125 -8.83 1.41 7.58
C VAL A 125 -9.09 0.10 8.32
N LEU A 126 -9.51 -0.94 7.59
CA LEU A 126 -9.76 -2.26 8.18
C LEU A 126 -8.44 -2.90 8.65
N ALA A 127 -7.41 -2.87 7.81
CA ALA A 127 -6.10 -3.42 8.15
C ALA A 127 -5.47 -2.70 9.35
N MET A 128 -5.66 -1.38 9.47
CA MET A 128 -5.02 -0.52 10.50
C MET A 128 -5.28 -0.97 11.92
N ARG A 129 -6.47 -1.48 12.18
CA ARG A 129 -6.84 -1.97 13.50
C ARG A 129 -6.10 -3.25 13.88
N VAL A 130 -5.89 -4.13 12.91
CA VAL A 130 -5.28 -5.45 13.14
C VAL A 130 -3.76 -5.32 13.21
N VAL A 131 -3.20 -4.60 12.24
CA VAL A 131 -1.79 -4.65 11.90
C VAL A 131 -1.02 -3.44 12.43
N GLY A 132 -1.70 -2.31 12.65
CA GLY A 132 -1.08 -1.03 13.04
C GLY A 132 -0.70 -0.15 11.85
N ILE A 133 -0.66 1.17 12.09
CA ILE A 133 -0.42 2.20 11.05
C ILE A 133 0.96 2.04 10.39
N MET A 134 2.01 1.82 11.18
CA MET A 134 3.38 1.79 10.66
C MET A 134 3.63 0.58 9.76
N LEU A 135 3.05 -0.56 10.12
CA LEU A 135 3.23 -1.77 9.33
C LEU A 135 2.44 -1.69 8.01
N ILE A 136 1.28 -1.03 8.00
CA ILE A 136 0.52 -0.84 6.74
C ILE A 136 1.23 0.10 5.79
N SER A 137 1.78 1.21 6.27
CA SER A 137 2.53 2.12 5.40
C SER A 137 3.70 1.39 4.73
N ALA A 138 4.40 0.52 5.45
CA ALA A 138 5.44 -0.32 4.90
C ALA A 138 4.90 -1.36 3.89
N LEU A 139 3.82 -2.07 4.21
CA LEU A 139 3.23 -3.10 3.33
C LEU A 139 2.58 -2.54 2.06
N LEU A 140 2.14 -1.28 2.07
CA LEU A 140 1.63 -0.59 0.89
C LEU A 140 2.73 -0.23 -0.10
N ILE A 141 3.97 -0.03 0.38
CA ILE A 141 5.06 0.53 -0.43
C ILE A 141 6.12 -0.53 -0.74
N LEU A 142 6.64 -1.23 0.27
CA LEU A 142 7.82 -2.09 0.12
C LEU A 142 7.59 -3.32 -0.75
N PRO A 143 6.52 -4.13 -0.60
CA PRO A 143 6.29 -5.28 -1.46
C PRO A 143 6.10 -4.90 -2.94
N PRO A 144 5.26 -3.90 -3.30
CA PRO A 144 5.14 -3.46 -4.69
C PRO A 144 6.45 -2.93 -5.28
N VAL A 145 7.19 -2.09 -4.53
CA VAL A 145 8.47 -1.55 -4.99
C VAL A 145 9.51 -2.67 -5.15
N THR A 146 9.55 -3.63 -4.23
CA THR A 146 10.41 -4.83 -4.33
C THR A 146 10.08 -5.63 -5.59
N ALA A 147 8.80 -5.88 -5.85
CA ALA A 147 8.35 -6.61 -7.03
C ALA A 147 8.73 -5.91 -8.34
N LEU A 148 8.65 -4.58 -8.40
CA LEU A 148 9.05 -3.77 -9.55
C LEU A 148 10.56 -3.87 -9.85
N GLN A 149 11.41 -4.16 -8.87
CA GLN A 149 12.85 -4.33 -9.10
C GLN A 149 13.20 -5.64 -9.83
N ILE A 150 12.36 -6.68 -9.72
CA ILE A 150 12.66 -8.04 -10.22
C ILE A 150 11.75 -8.50 -11.34
N THR A 151 10.59 -7.87 -11.54
CA THR A 151 9.61 -8.29 -12.55
C THR A 151 9.42 -7.28 -13.67
N ARG A 152 9.06 -7.79 -14.85
CA ARG A 152 8.58 -6.98 -15.98
C ARG A 152 7.17 -7.46 -16.34
N GLY A 153 6.21 -6.55 -16.30
CA GLY A 153 4.81 -6.79 -16.66
C GLY A 153 3.84 -6.81 -15.48
N PHE A 154 2.68 -6.18 -15.68
CA PHE A 154 1.67 -5.87 -14.65
C PHE A 154 1.21 -7.10 -13.83
N ARG A 155 0.81 -8.20 -14.50
CA ARG A 155 0.43 -9.47 -13.82
C ARG A 155 1.52 -10.01 -12.92
N LYS A 156 2.77 -10.04 -13.43
CA LYS A 156 3.90 -10.60 -12.69
C LYS A 156 4.18 -9.75 -11.46
N THR A 157 4.14 -8.43 -11.59
CA THR A 157 4.35 -7.49 -10.48
C THR A 157 3.29 -7.65 -9.39
N ILE A 158 2.00 -7.77 -9.74
CA ILE A 158 0.93 -7.98 -8.74
C ILE A 158 1.16 -9.28 -7.96
N LEU A 159 1.46 -10.38 -8.67
CA LEU A 159 1.68 -11.68 -8.04
C LEU A 159 2.93 -11.71 -7.16
N THR A 160 4.05 -11.15 -7.64
CA THR A 160 5.29 -11.12 -6.85
C THR A 160 5.21 -10.15 -5.68
N ALA A 161 4.53 -9.02 -5.81
CA ALA A 161 4.29 -8.09 -4.71
C ALA A 161 3.45 -8.76 -3.61
N SER A 162 2.38 -9.44 -4.00
CA SER A 162 1.51 -10.17 -3.07
C SER A 162 2.29 -11.29 -2.36
N LEU A 163 3.08 -12.06 -3.10
CA LEU A 163 3.89 -13.14 -2.54
C LEU A 163 4.99 -12.61 -1.61
N ALA A 164 5.69 -11.55 -2.00
CA ALA A 164 6.70 -10.90 -1.15
C ALA A 164 6.08 -10.33 0.14
N GLY A 165 4.89 -9.74 0.04
CA GLY A 165 4.12 -9.25 1.19
C GLY A 165 3.75 -10.38 2.16
N VAL A 166 3.21 -11.49 1.66
CA VAL A 166 2.87 -12.65 2.49
C VAL A 166 4.12 -13.26 3.14
N LEU A 167 5.18 -13.49 2.36
CA LEU A 167 6.41 -14.09 2.86
C LEU A 167 7.08 -13.21 3.93
N SER A 168 7.11 -11.89 3.74
CA SER A 168 7.68 -10.96 4.71
C SER A 168 6.88 -10.92 6.02
N VAL A 169 5.55 -10.99 5.97
CA VAL A 169 4.71 -11.10 7.17
C VAL A 169 4.97 -12.42 7.89
N VAL A 170 4.95 -13.57 7.18
CA VAL A 170 5.16 -14.89 7.77
C VAL A 170 6.55 -14.99 8.43
N LEU A 171 7.60 -14.61 7.71
CA LEU A 171 8.97 -14.62 8.26
C LEU A 171 9.13 -13.62 9.39
N GLY A 172 8.56 -12.42 9.26
CA GLY A 172 8.62 -11.40 10.30
C GLY A 172 7.95 -11.83 11.60
N VAL A 173 6.79 -12.48 11.52
CA VAL A 173 6.11 -13.07 12.68
C VAL A 173 6.94 -14.20 13.29
N PHE A 174 7.48 -15.11 12.48
CA PHE A 174 8.31 -16.22 12.96
C PHE A 174 9.56 -15.71 13.70
N ILE A 175 10.29 -14.76 13.11
CA ILE A 175 11.48 -14.15 13.72
C ILE A 175 11.11 -13.41 15.00
N SER A 176 10.03 -12.62 14.98
CA SER A 176 9.52 -11.88 16.15
C SER A 176 9.23 -12.82 17.32
N PHE A 177 8.62 -13.98 17.06
CA PHE A 177 8.35 -15.00 18.08
C PHE A 177 9.64 -15.59 18.68
N THR A 178 10.65 -15.87 17.85
CA THR A 178 11.90 -16.48 18.34
C THR A 178 12.83 -15.51 19.07
N ALA A 179 12.79 -14.23 18.71
CA ALA A 179 13.70 -13.20 19.20
C ALA A 179 13.05 -12.24 20.23
N ASP A 180 11.78 -12.48 20.59
CA ASP A 180 10.97 -11.64 21.50
C ASP A 180 10.97 -10.15 21.09
N LEU A 181 10.89 -9.90 19.77
CA LEU A 181 10.92 -8.56 19.17
C LEU A 181 9.52 -8.05 18.83
N PRO A 182 9.29 -6.72 18.79
CA PRO A 182 8.02 -6.15 18.35
C PRO A 182 7.67 -6.56 16.91
N THR A 183 6.58 -7.32 16.76
CA THR A 183 6.21 -7.99 15.51
C THR A 183 6.07 -7.04 14.33
N GLY A 184 5.44 -5.88 14.55
CA GLY A 184 5.28 -4.84 13.54
C GLY A 184 6.62 -4.36 12.98
N ALA A 185 7.56 -4.03 13.85
CA ALA A 185 8.89 -3.54 13.45
C ALA A 185 9.70 -4.63 12.74
N THR A 186 9.67 -5.88 13.23
CA THR A 186 10.37 -7.00 12.60
C THR A 186 9.87 -7.24 11.17
N ILE A 187 8.56 -7.19 10.92
CA ILE A 187 8.02 -7.36 9.57
C ILE A 187 8.49 -6.25 8.63
N VAL A 188 8.54 -4.99 9.10
CA VAL A 188 9.06 -3.86 8.30
C VAL A 188 10.51 -4.09 7.91
N VAL A 189 11.35 -4.51 8.87
CA VAL A 189 12.78 -4.80 8.62
C VAL A 189 12.94 -5.94 7.61
N VAL A 190 12.15 -7.02 7.73
CA VAL A 190 12.17 -8.13 6.76
C VAL A 190 11.75 -7.66 5.36
N ASN A 191 10.71 -6.84 5.25
CA ASN A 191 10.29 -6.24 3.98
C ASN A 191 11.39 -5.38 3.35
N PHE A 192 12.04 -4.55 4.17
CA PHE A 192 13.15 -3.73 3.73
C PHE A 192 14.34 -4.58 3.25
N LEU A 193 14.63 -5.69 3.94
CA LEU A 193 15.67 -6.63 3.52
C LEU A 193 15.34 -7.27 2.17
N PHE A 194 14.08 -7.65 1.93
CA PHE A 194 13.63 -8.14 0.63
C PHE A 194 13.84 -7.10 -0.48
N PHE A 195 13.50 -5.84 -0.21
CA PHE A 195 13.76 -4.73 -1.14
C PHE A 195 15.26 -4.59 -1.46
N VAL A 196 16.11 -4.55 -0.44
CA VAL A 196 17.58 -4.43 -0.61
C VAL A 196 18.15 -5.59 -1.42
N CYS A 197 17.72 -6.82 -1.13
CA CYS A 197 18.11 -8.00 -1.90
C CYS A 197 17.68 -7.90 -3.37
N ALA A 198 16.43 -7.51 -3.64
CA ALA A 198 15.92 -7.33 -4.99
C ALA A 198 16.68 -6.23 -5.75
N PHE A 199 16.94 -5.10 -5.09
CA PHE A 199 17.70 -3.99 -5.66
C PHE A 199 19.15 -4.38 -6.00
N ALA A 200 19.82 -5.13 -5.11
CA ALA A 200 21.18 -5.60 -5.34
C ALA A 200 21.26 -6.57 -6.54
N ILE A 201 20.27 -7.47 -6.69
CA ILE A 201 20.19 -8.40 -7.83
C ILE A 201 19.99 -7.62 -9.14
N ASN A 202 19.09 -6.63 -9.16
CA ASN A 202 18.82 -5.83 -10.35
C ASN A 202 20.05 -5.02 -10.78
N THR A 203 20.73 -4.36 -9.84
CA THR A 203 21.95 -3.58 -10.11
C THR A 203 23.07 -4.45 -10.70
N ARG A 204 23.24 -5.67 -10.20
CA ARG A 204 24.24 -6.62 -10.74
C ARG A 204 23.92 -7.03 -12.18
N LYS A 205 22.64 -7.23 -12.50
CA LYS A 205 22.18 -7.61 -13.85
C LYS A 205 22.40 -6.50 -14.88
N HIS A 206 22.21 -5.24 -14.50
CA HIS A 206 22.52 -4.11 -15.37
C HIS A 206 24.03 -3.96 -15.59
N ARG A 207 24.84 -4.08 -14.53
CA ARG A 207 26.30 -3.94 -14.64
C ARG A 207 26.98 -5.08 -15.43
N SER A 208 26.39 -6.28 -15.49
CA SER A 208 26.91 -7.37 -16.34
C SER A 208 26.63 -7.14 -17.83
N LEU A 209 25.51 -6.49 -18.17
CA LEU A 209 25.13 -6.24 -19.57
C LEU A 209 25.98 -5.15 -20.22
N ASP A 210 26.35 -4.11 -19.48
CA ASP A 210 27.24 -3.05 -20.00
C ASP A 210 28.66 -3.58 -20.25
N ARG A 211 29.15 -4.46 -19.36
CA ARG A 211 30.48 -5.06 -19.50
C ARG A 211 30.63 -6.01 -20.70
N ASP A 212 29.54 -6.63 -21.17
CA ASP A 212 29.55 -7.43 -22.39
C ASP A 212 29.45 -6.55 -23.65
N ARG A 213 28.77 -5.40 -23.61
CA ARG A 213 28.72 -4.46 -24.74
C ARG A 213 30.08 -3.82 -25.02
N ASP A 214 30.82 -3.47 -23.97
CA ASP A 214 32.18 -2.92 -24.10
C ASP A 214 33.16 -3.94 -24.70
N LYS A 215 32.96 -5.23 -24.45
CA LYS A 215 33.78 -6.31 -25.04
C LYS A 215 33.45 -6.58 -26.51
N VAL A 216 32.21 -6.35 -26.93
CA VAL A 216 31.77 -6.59 -28.32
C VAL A 216 32.11 -5.41 -29.24
N GLN A 217 32.22 -4.19 -28.72
CA GLN A 217 32.62 -3.01 -29.50
C GLN A 217 34.13 -2.74 -29.52
N GLY A 218 34.92 -3.53 -28.78
CA GLY A 218 36.37 -3.41 -28.65
C GLY A 218 37.19 -4.34 -29.55
N VAL A 219 36.68 -4.74 -30.72
CA VAL A 219 37.43 -5.49 -31.76
C VAL A 219 37.31 -4.78 -33.10
#